data_AF-A0A7X8ISR1-F1
#
_entry.id   AF-A0A7X8ISR1-F1
#
_cell.length_a   1.000
_cell.length_b   1.000
_cell.length_c   1.000
_cell.angle_alpha   90.00
_cell.angle_beta   90.00
_cell.angle_gamma   90.00
#
_symmetry.space_group_name_H-M   'P 1'
#
loop_
_entity.id
_entity.type
_entity.pdbx_description
1 polymer ?
#
loop_
_entity_poly.entity_id
_entity_poly.type
_entity_poly.pdbx_seq_one_letter_code
_entity_poly.pdbx_strand_id
1 'polypeptide(L)'
;VTTPLWILVFSTFVAIVPVKQMAGGIGRNHVNPAVFARVLSKILFTPWITGWVMPGPDAVSTATPLEFIGNGQKTVAAGAPDIEALFFGQIGGNMGEVVKWAILLGMLYLVFRRVIRIEVPLAAITGLFLISMLFGESDPYFALYHILSGTALFASVFMVTDYSTSPLNREAKVYFALGVGLLTGIIRHGFALPGGIGIAILAMNLLTPALEQWIVPRVFGHKDETAVTETR
;
A
#
# COMPACT_ATOMS: atom_id res chain seq x y z
N VAL A 1 -7.17 20.85 6.79
CA VAL A 1 -5.76 20.43 6.69
C VAL A 1 -4.91 21.65 6.43
N THR A 2 -3.98 21.97 7.32
CA THR A 2 -3.07 23.11 7.19
C THR A 2 -1.63 22.58 7.14
N THR A 3 -1.33 21.68 6.19
CA THR A 3 0.08 21.33 5.95
C THR A 3 0.80 22.56 5.39
N PRO A 4 1.88 23.03 6.03
CA PRO A 4 2.68 24.12 5.49
C PRO A 4 3.15 23.85 4.07
N LEU A 5 3.01 24.84 3.18
CA LEU A 5 3.36 24.69 1.76
C LEU A 5 4.83 24.30 1.56
N TRP A 6 5.74 24.73 2.44
CA TRP A 6 7.16 24.40 2.34
C TRP A 6 7.43 22.89 2.50
N ILE A 7 6.61 22.16 3.27
CA ILE A 7 6.72 20.70 3.39
C ILE A 7 6.38 20.06 2.04
N LEU A 8 5.33 20.54 1.35
CA LEU A 8 4.97 20.03 0.02
C LEU A 8 6.09 20.27 -1.00
N VAL A 9 6.71 21.46 -0.96
CA VAL A 9 7.85 21.80 -1.82
C VAL A 9 9.03 20.87 -1.53
N PHE A 10 9.37 20.66 -0.25
CA PHE A 10 10.43 19.75 0.17
C PHE A 10 10.16 18.31 -0.28
N SER A 11 8.96 17.77 -0.02
CA SER A 11 8.58 16.41 -0.43
C SER A 11 8.70 16.22 -1.93
N THR A 12 8.24 17.21 -2.71
CA THR A 12 8.28 17.16 -4.17
C THR A 12 9.72 17.26 -4.69
N PHE A 13 10.54 18.12 -4.08
CA PHE A 13 11.97 18.23 -4.40
C PHE A 13 12.67 16.88 -4.17
N VAL A 14 12.45 16.23 -3.02
CA VAL A 14 13.05 14.92 -2.73
C VAL A 14 12.52 13.83 -3.68
N ALA A 15 11.23 13.83 -4.01
CA ALA A 15 10.70 12.85 -4.98
C ALA A 15 11.37 12.99 -6.35
N ILE A 16 11.56 14.22 -6.83
CA ILE A 16 12.02 14.46 -8.19
C ILE A 16 13.55 14.36 -8.28
N VAL A 17 14.29 15.09 -7.44
CA VAL A 17 15.73 15.27 -7.64
C VAL A 17 16.52 14.02 -7.22
N PRO A 18 16.58 13.64 -5.93
CA PRO A 18 17.39 12.51 -5.53
C PRO A 18 16.81 11.15 -5.90
N VAL A 19 15.49 10.97 -5.84
CA VAL A 19 14.91 9.64 -6.07
C VAL A 19 14.73 9.34 -7.57
N LYS A 20 14.23 10.31 -8.35
CA LYS A 20 13.92 10.10 -9.77
C LYS A 20 15.04 10.51 -10.71
N GLN A 21 15.59 11.72 -10.59
CA GLN A 21 16.59 12.21 -11.54
C GLN A 21 17.96 11.53 -11.36
N MET A 22 18.42 11.34 -10.12
CA MET A 22 19.72 10.69 -9.88
C MET A 22 19.71 9.19 -10.25
N ALA A 23 18.55 8.54 -10.27
CA ALA A 23 18.40 7.15 -10.74
C ALA A 23 18.43 7.02 -12.28
N GLY A 24 18.51 8.14 -13.01
CA GLY A 24 18.55 8.15 -14.48
C GLY A 24 17.21 8.41 -15.16
N GLY A 25 16.21 8.93 -14.44
CA GLY A 25 14.97 9.45 -15.03
C GLY A 25 13.80 8.47 -15.09
N ILE A 26 12.87 8.68 -16.03
CA ILE A 26 11.63 7.89 -16.12
C ILE A 26 11.95 6.47 -16.60
N GLY A 27 11.59 5.47 -15.80
CA GLY A 27 11.74 4.05 -16.15
C GLY A 27 12.99 3.35 -15.58
N ARG A 28 13.84 4.07 -14.84
CA ARG A 28 15.01 3.51 -14.14
C ARG A 28 14.95 3.66 -12.61
N ASN A 29 13.78 4.00 -12.07
CA ASN A 29 13.63 4.21 -10.64
C ASN A 29 13.71 2.87 -9.89
N HIS A 30 14.64 2.76 -8.93
CA HIS A 30 14.69 1.57 -8.05
C HIS A 30 13.52 1.53 -7.06
N VAL A 31 12.96 2.68 -6.70
CA VAL A 31 11.85 2.82 -5.76
C VAL A 31 10.84 3.85 -6.24
N ASN A 32 9.57 3.69 -5.88
CA ASN A 32 8.50 4.64 -6.23
C ASN A 32 8.78 6.02 -5.60
N PRO A 33 9.07 7.07 -6.39
CA PRO A 33 9.49 8.36 -5.86
C PRO A 33 8.42 9.07 -5.03
N ALA A 34 7.14 8.94 -5.42
CA ALA A 34 6.03 9.56 -4.71
C ALA A 34 5.81 8.90 -3.34
N VAL A 35 5.90 7.57 -3.29
CA VAL A 35 5.80 6.82 -2.03
C VAL A 35 6.99 7.14 -1.14
N PHE A 36 8.21 7.20 -1.69
CA PHE A 36 9.41 7.55 -0.94
C PHE A 36 9.28 8.91 -0.25
N ALA A 37 8.92 9.94 -1.01
CA ALA A 37 8.74 11.28 -0.46
C ALA A 37 7.64 11.33 0.60
N ARG A 38 6.52 10.62 0.40
CA ARG A 38 5.43 10.52 1.39
C ARG A 38 5.91 9.88 2.69
N VAL A 39 6.66 8.77 2.60
CA VAL A 39 7.21 8.08 3.77
C VAL A 39 8.22 8.96 4.50
N LEU A 40 9.15 9.57 3.76
CA LEU A 40 10.14 10.47 4.35
C LEU A 40 9.48 11.65 5.06
N SER A 41 8.47 12.26 4.43
CA SER A 41 7.77 13.41 5.00
C SER A 41 7.01 13.02 6.26
N LYS A 42 6.44 11.81 6.32
CA LYS A 42 5.89 11.24 7.55
C LYS A 42 6.97 11.13 8.62
N ILE A 43 8.12 10.53 8.31
CA ILE A 43 9.19 10.34 9.30
C ILE A 43 9.71 11.69 9.83
N LEU A 44 9.92 12.68 8.97
CA LEU A 44 10.53 13.96 9.35
C LEU A 44 9.54 14.97 9.94
N PHE A 45 8.28 14.97 9.50
CA PHE A 45 7.32 16.05 9.77
C PHE A 45 5.98 15.57 10.30
N THR A 46 5.88 14.38 10.90
CA THR A 46 4.63 13.80 11.44
C THR A 46 3.72 14.82 12.13
N PRO A 47 4.18 15.62 13.12
CA PRO A 47 3.31 16.55 13.85
C PRO A 47 2.56 17.56 12.96
N TRP A 48 3.15 17.93 11.83
CA TRP A 48 2.63 18.94 10.90
C TRP A 48 1.67 18.38 9.85
N ILE A 49 1.63 17.05 9.69
CA ILE A 49 0.85 16.37 8.64
C ILE A 49 -0.18 15.39 9.18
N THR A 50 -0.18 15.11 10.49
CA THR A 50 -1.17 14.24 11.15
C THR A 50 -2.20 15.00 11.99
N GLY A 51 -2.13 16.32 12.05
CA GLY A 51 -3.14 17.16 12.71
C GLY A 51 -4.41 17.29 11.87
N TRP A 52 -5.42 16.47 12.15
CA TRP A 52 -6.72 16.53 11.47
C TRP A 52 -7.74 17.29 12.31
N VAL A 53 -8.46 18.18 11.64
CA VAL A 53 -9.62 18.90 12.19
C VAL A 53 -10.80 18.59 11.27
N MET A 54 -11.90 18.07 11.83
CA MET A 54 -13.13 17.91 11.05
C MET A 54 -13.68 19.29 10.69
N PRO A 55 -14.14 19.51 9.44
CA PRO A 55 -14.81 20.75 9.07
C PRO A 55 -16.15 20.83 9.82
N GLY A 56 -16.23 21.71 10.82
CA GLY A 56 -17.41 22.00 11.63
C GLY A 56 -17.29 23.39 12.28
N PRO A 57 -18.37 23.92 12.89
CA PRO A 57 -18.36 25.23 13.56
C PRO A 57 -17.32 25.31 14.69
N ASP A 58 -17.11 24.19 15.38
CA ASP A 58 -16.05 23.98 16.34
C ASP A 58 -15.00 23.03 15.75
N ALA A 59 -13.74 23.46 15.82
CA ALA A 59 -12.60 22.66 15.40
C ALA A 59 -12.38 21.48 16.37
N VAL A 60 -13.05 20.35 16.11
CA VAL A 60 -12.83 19.12 16.86
C VAL A 60 -11.63 18.38 16.25
N SER A 61 -10.59 18.18 17.07
CA SER A 61 -9.48 17.28 16.75
C SER A 61 -10.00 15.85 16.76
N THR A 62 -9.84 15.13 15.65
CA THR A 62 -10.30 13.74 15.52
C THR A 62 -9.11 12.83 15.26
N ALA A 63 -8.98 11.77 16.06
CA ALA A 63 -7.99 10.72 15.86
C ALA A 63 -8.24 9.99 14.52
N THR A 64 -7.18 9.58 13.83
CA THR A 64 -7.37 8.80 12.60
C THR A 64 -7.98 7.44 12.95
N PRO A 65 -8.94 6.91 12.16
CA PRO A 65 -9.61 5.64 12.47
C PRO A 65 -8.66 4.45 12.64
N LEU A 66 -7.46 4.57 12.07
CA LEU A 66 -6.39 3.59 12.13
C LEU A 66 -5.65 3.56 13.49
N GLU A 67 -5.79 4.61 14.31
CA GLU A 67 -5.28 4.63 15.69
C GLU A 67 -6.11 3.76 16.63
N PHE A 68 -7.42 3.60 16.36
CA PHE A 68 -8.34 2.74 17.12
C PHE A 68 -8.12 1.23 16.93
N ILE A 69 -7.17 0.87 16.09
CA ILE A 69 -6.69 -0.50 15.84
C ILE A 69 -5.15 -0.55 15.86
N GLY A 70 -4.52 0.56 16.23
CA GLY A 70 -3.07 0.67 16.35
C GLY A 70 -2.57 0.10 17.68
N ASN A 71 -1.26 0.22 17.93
CA ASN A 71 -0.63 -0.09 19.23
C ASN A 71 -0.83 -1.53 19.74
N GLY A 72 -0.90 -2.51 18.84
CA GLY A 72 -0.99 -3.92 19.22
C GLY A 72 -2.38 -4.35 19.72
N GLN A 73 -3.41 -3.54 19.49
CA GLN A 73 -4.79 -3.98 19.71
C GLN A 73 -5.13 -5.15 18.78
N LYS A 74 -5.92 -6.09 19.32
CA LYS A 74 -6.37 -7.30 18.61
C LYS A 74 -7.85 -7.25 18.22
N THR A 75 -8.57 -6.29 18.78
CA THR A 75 -9.99 -6.05 18.55
C THR A 75 -10.20 -4.57 18.28
N VAL A 76 -11.27 -4.23 17.57
CA VAL A 76 -11.63 -2.83 17.32
C VAL A 76 -12.05 -2.18 18.64
N ALA A 77 -11.42 -1.06 19.01
CA ALA A 77 -11.70 -0.37 20.27
C ALA A 77 -13.15 0.16 20.35
N ALA A 78 -13.75 0.11 21.54
CA ALA A 78 -15.06 0.69 21.79
C ALA A 78 -15.00 2.21 21.60
N GLY A 79 -15.70 2.73 20.58
CA GLY A 79 -15.64 4.14 20.14
C GLY A 79 -15.03 4.34 18.75
N ALA A 80 -14.59 3.27 18.08
CA ALA A 80 -14.22 3.31 16.68
C ALA A 80 -15.42 3.67 15.78
N PRO A 81 -15.23 4.47 14.70
CA PRO A 81 -16.27 4.72 13.71
C PRO A 81 -16.79 3.44 13.05
N ASP A 82 -18.08 3.39 12.74
CA ASP A 82 -18.68 2.27 12.03
C ASP A 82 -18.05 2.07 10.64
N ILE A 83 -18.11 0.82 10.16
CA ILE A 83 -17.63 0.45 8.81
C ILE A 83 -18.30 1.28 7.72
N GLU A 84 -19.58 1.63 7.88
CA GLU A 84 -20.30 2.47 6.93
C GLU A 84 -19.74 3.90 6.90
N ALA A 85 -19.46 4.47 8.08
CA ALA A 85 -18.83 5.78 8.20
C ALA A 85 -17.42 5.78 7.61
N LEU A 86 -16.67 4.69 7.81
CA LEU A 86 -15.40 4.45 7.14
C LEU A 86 -15.58 4.40 5.62
N PHE A 87 -16.55 3.65 5.10
CA PHE A 87 -16.71 3.45 3.66
C PHE A 87 -17.12 4.73 2.92
N PHE A 88 -18.09 5.48 3.48
CA PHE A 88 -18.59 6.72 2.90
C PHE A 88 -17.72 7.95 3.19
N GLY A 89 -16.81 7.85 4.17
CA GLY A 89 -15.88 8.91 4.49
C GLY A 89 -16.45 10.00 5.40
N GLN A 90 -17.35 9.63 6.30
CA GLN A 90 -17.92 10.51 7.33
C GLN A 90 -17.00 10.57 8.57
N ILE A 91 -15.69 10.69 8.34
CA ILE A 91 -14.63 10.59 9.34
C ILE A 91 -13.51 11.58 9.04
N GLY A 92 -12.80 12.02 10.08
CA GLY A 92 -11.57 12.79 9.92
C GLY A 92 -10.42 11.91 9.39
N GLY A 93 -9.64 12.41 8.43
CA GLY A 93 -8.47 11.72 7.90
C GLY A 93 -7.94 12.29 6.60
N ASN A 94 -6.92 11.65 6.03
CA ASN A 94 -6.32 12.04 4.75
C ASN A 94 -7.31 11.87 3.58
N MET A 95 -7.22 12.72 2.54
CA MET A 95 -8.07 12.56 1.33
C MET A 95 -8.01 11.15 0.71
N GLY A 96 -6.84 10.49 0.75
CA GLY A 96 -6.67 9.10 0.29
C GLY A 96 -7.02 8.02 1.30
N GLU A 97 -7.55 8.39 2.46
CA GLU A 97 -8.03 7.50 3.50
C GLU A 97 -9.54 7.60 3.66
N VAL A 98 -10.13 8.79 3.52
CA VAL A 98 -11.52 9.05 3.91
C VAL A 98 -12.52 8.39 2.96
N VAL A 99 -12.37 8.50 1.63
CA VAL A 99 -13.42 8.14 0.67
C VAL A 99 -13.14 6.83 -0.08
N LYS A 100 -13.69 5.70 0.37
CA LYS A 100 -13.34 4.36 -0.16
C LYS A 100 -14.08 4.03 -1.44
N TRP A 101 -15.36 4.40 -1.52
CA TRP A 101 -16.16 4.17 -2.72
C TRP A 101 -15.54 4.88 -3.94
N ALA A 102 -14.99 6.08 -3.77
CA ALA A 102 -14.31 6.82 -4.85
C ALA A 102 -13.04 6.09 -5.32
N ILE A 103 -12.29 5.48 -4.39
CA ILE A 103 -11.12 4.65 -4.71
C ILE A 103 -11.55 3.41 -5.50
N LEU A 104 -12.64 2.74 -5.11
CA LEU A 104 -13.15 1.58 -5.83
C LEU A 104 -13.66 1.93 -7.22
N LEU A 105 -14.32 3.08 -7.40
CA LEU A 105 -14.68 3.59 -8.73
C LEU A 105 -13.44 3.89 -9.57
N GLY A 106 -12.41 4.49 -8.97
CA GLY A 106 -11.12 4.69 -9.63
C GLY A 106 -10.45 3.38 -10.05
N MET A 107 -10.48 2.36 -9.19
CA MET A 107 -10.00 1.01 -9.51
C MET A 107 -10.76 0.42 -10.69
N LEU A 108 -12.11 0.46 -10.65
CA LEU A 108 -12.96 -0.07 -11.71
C LEU A 108 -12.67 0.63 -13.04
N TYR A 109 -12.52 1.95 -13.02
CA TYR A 109 -12.16 2.74 -14.21
C TYR A 109 -10.80 2.32 -14.78
N LEU A 110 -9.76 2.19 -13.95
CA LEU A 110 -8.42 1.81 -14.40
C LEU A 110 -8.36 0.37 -14.93
N VAL A 111 -9.13 -0.55 -14.33
CA VAL A 111 -9.29 -1.92 -14.81
C VAL A 111 -10.00 -1.94 -16.16
N PHE A 112 -11.09 -1.17 -16.31
CA PHE A 112 -11.82 -1.05 -17.58
C PHE A 112 -10.94 -0.50 -18.71
N ARG A 113 -10.11 0.51 -18.40
CA ARG A 113 -9.13 1.08 -19.34
C ARG A 113 -7.93 0.17 -19.60
N ARG A 114 -7.87 -1.01 -18.96
CA ARG A 114 -6.76 -1.98 -19.01
C ARG A 114 -5.42 -1.36 -18.66
N VAL A 115 -5.43 -0.29 -17.85
CA VAL A 115 -4.23 0.36 -17.35
C VAL A 115 -3.67 -0.42 -16.18
N ILE A 116 -4.50 -1.06 -15.35
CA ILE A 116 -4.06 -1.92 -14.25
C ILE A 116 -4.72 -3.29 -14.34
N ARG A 117 -4.06 -4.27 -13.74
CA ARG A 117 -4.55 -5.64 -13.57
C ARG A 117 -5.17 -5.78 -12.19
N ILE A 118 -6.36 -6.39 -12.09
CA ILE A 118 -7.11 -6.49 -10.83
C ILE A 118 -6.45 -7.44 -9.82
N GLU A 119 -5.64 -8.37 -10.30
CA GLU A 119 -4.93 -9.37 -9.50
C GLU A 119 -3.91 -8.72 -8.56
N VAL A 120 -3.29 -7.60 -8.97
CA VAL A 120 -2.29 -6.88 -8.17
C VAL A 120 -2.92 -6.24 -6.93
N PRO A 121 -3.93 -5.36 -7.03
CA PRO A 121 -4.55 -4.76 -5.86
C PRO A 121 -5.26 -5.79 -4.98
N LEU A 122 -5.88 -6.82 -5.58
CA LEU A 122 -6.49 -7.90 -4.79
C LEU A 122 -5.44 -8.67 -3.98
N ALA A 123 -4.30 -9.02 -4.58
CA ALA A 123 -3.23 -9.73 -3.87
C ALA A 123 -2.68 -8.93 -2.67
N ALA A 124 -2.51 -7.61 -2.81
CA ALA A 124 -2.11 -6.76 -1.69
C ALA A 124 -3.15 -6.69 -0.58
N ILE A 125 -4.45 -6.61 -0.93
CA ILE A 125 -5.53 -6.64 0.06
C ILE A 125 -5.59 -8.00 0.76
N THR A 126 -5.46 -9.10 0.01
CA THR A 126 -5.43 -10.46 0.56
C THR A 126 -4.26 -10.67 1.51
N GLY A 127 -3.06 -10.18 1.16
CA GLY A 127 -1.90 -10.27 2.05
C GLY A 127 -2.13 -9.54 3.38
N LEU A 128 -2.70 -8.34 3.33
CA LEU A 128 -3.06 -7.61 4.54
C LEU A 128 -4.15 -8.34 5.34
N PHE A 129 -5.19 -8.84 4.68
CA PHE A 129 -6.28 -9.59 5.30
C PHE A 129 -5.76 -10.80 6.07
N LEU A 130 -4.85 -11.59 5.48
CA LEU A 130 -4.29 -12.80 6.10
C LEU A 130 -3.52 -12.48 7.38
N ILE A 131 -2.69 -11.45 7.37
CA ILE A 131 -1.94 -11.05 8.56
C ILE A 131 -2.88 -10.45 9.62
N SER A 132 -3.82 -9.60 9.23
CA SER A 132 -4.77 -9.03 10.19
C SER A 132 -5.68 -10.10 10.82
N MET A 133 -6.06 -11.14 10.08
CA MET A 133 -6.74 -12.32 10.64
C MET A 133 -5.86 -13.06 11.65
N LEU A 134 -4.58 -13.27 11.33
CA LEU A 134 -3.65 -13.97 12.22
C LEU A 134 -3.44 -13.23 13.55
N PHE A 135 -3.28 -11.91 13.51
CA PHE A 135 -3.04 -11.08 14.70
C PHE A 135 -4.33 -10.71 15.45
N GLY A 136 -5.46 -10.65 14.77
CA GLY A 136 -6.78 -10.36 15.33
C GLY A 136 -7.56 -11.58 15.81
N GLU A 137 -6.86 -12.66 16.20
CA GLU A 137 -7.49 -13.88 16.74
C GLU A 137 -8.56 -14.49 15.81
N SER A 138 -8.35 -14.38 14.49
CA SER A 138 -9.28 -14.81 13.43
C SER A 138 -10.62 -14.07 13.39
N ASP A 139 -10.71 -12.86 13.93
CA ASP A 139 -11.88 -11.99 13.76
C ASP A 139 -11.91 -11.34 12.35
N PRO A 140 -12.89 -11.70 11.49
CA PRO A 140 -13.02 -11.10 10.16
C PRO A 140 -13.36 -9.61 10.21
N TYR A 141 -14.04 -9.15 11.28
CA TYR A 141 -14.41 -7.75 11.45
C TYR A 141 -13.16 -6.89 11.62
N PHE A 142 -12.25 -7.32 12.49
CA PHE A 142 -10.95 -6.68 12.69
C PHE A 142 -10.11 -6.63 11.39
N ALA A 143 -10.05 -7.73 10.65
CA ALA A 143 -9.31 -7.79 9.39
C ALA A 143 -9.90 -6.86 8.31
N LEU A 144 -11.22 -6.82 8.19
CA LEU A 144 -11.91 -5.89 7.29
C LEU A 144 -11.67 -4.43 7.69
N TYR A 145 -11.71 -4.16 8.99
CA TYR A 145 -11.45 -2.82 9.53
C TYR A 145 -10.03 -2.35 9.16
N HIS A 146 -9.01 -3.22 9.20
CA HIS A 146 -7.65 -2.88 8.74
C HIS A 146 -7.55 -2.55 7.24
N ILE A 147 -8.37 -3.16 6.40
CA ILE A 147 -8.39 -2.89 4.95
C ILE A 147 -9.05 -1.54 4.66
N LEU A 148 -10.17 -1.28 5.34
CA LEU A 148 -10.96 -0.07 5.15
C LEU A 148 -10.40 1.14 5.88
N SER A 149 -9.55 0.94 6.88
CA SER A 149 -8.88 2.03 7.59
C SER A 149 -7.52 2.39 6.96
N GLY A 150 -7.14 3.65 7.10
CA GLY A 150 -5.88 4.13 6.56
C GLY A 150 -5.87 4.24 5.04
N THR A 151 -4.65 4.31 4.50
CA THR A 151 -4.42 4.37 3.05
C THR A 151 -4.16 3.00 2.43
N ALA A 152 -4.60 1.90 3.07
CA ALA A 152 -4.34 0.54 2.59
C ALA A 152 -4.97 0.31 1.20
N LEU A 153 -6.27 0.59 1.08
CA LEU A 153 -7.01 0.46 -0.17
C LEU A 153 -6.48 1.40 -1.26
N PHE A 154 -6.21 2.67 -0.92
CA PHE A 154 -5.64 3.64 -1.85
C PHE A 154 -4.28 3.20 -2.37
N ALA A 155 -3.38 2.79 -1.48
CA ALA A 155 -2.04 2.37 -1.87
C ALA A 155 -2.07 1.09 -2.71
N SER A 156 -2.94 0.13 -2.37
CA SER A 156 -3.15 -1.08 -3.17
C SER A 156 -3.54 -0.76 -4.62
N VAL A 157 -4.48 0.16 -4.83
CA VAL A 157 -5.01 0.50 -6.17
C VAL A 157 -4.09 1.43 -6.96
N PHE A 158 -3.44 2.40 -6.32
CA PHE A 158 -2.73 3.48 -7.03
C PHE A 158 -1.21 3.49 -6.85
N MET A 159 -0.67 2.86 -5.81
CA MET A 159 0.77 2.88 -5.52
C MET A 159 1.44 1.55 -5.86
N VAL A 160 0.83 0.41 -5.50
CA VAL A 160 1.35 -0.93 -5.77
C VAL A 160 1.31 -1.25 -7.27
N THR A 161 0.38 -0.66 -8.02
CA THR A 161 0.24 -0.88 -9.47
C THR A 161 1.16 0.01 -10.32
N ASP A 162 2.13 0.70 -9.73
CA ASP A 162 3.11 1.48 -10.49
C ASP A 162 4.06 0.55 -11.28
N TYR A 163 4.07 0.72 -12.61
CA TYR A 163 4.83 -0.10 -13.54
C TYR A 163 6.34 0.09 -13.46
N SER A 164 6.80 1.25 -13.01
CA SER A 164 8.22 1.60 -13.11
C SER A 164 9.11 0.89 -12.09
N THR A 165 8.51 0.37 -11.02
CA THR A 165 9.21 -0.16 -9.83
C THR A 165 8.74 -1.56 -9.45
N SER A 166 7.76 -2.11 -10.17
CA SER A 166 7.22 -3.45 -9.98
C SER A 166 7.88 -4.44 -10.95
N PRO A 167 7.96 -5.74 -10.61
CA PRO A 167 8.55 -6.76 -11.49
C PRO A 167 7.77 -6.87 -12.81
N LEU A 168 8.42 -7.31 -13.88
CA LEU A 168 7.81 -7.39 -15.22
C LEU A 168 6.83 -8.57 -15.36
N ASN A 169 7.16 -9.72 -14.76
CA ASN A 169 6.40 -10.97 -14.91
C ASN A 169 5.05 -10.93 -14.18
N ARG A 170 4.02 -11.55 -14.79
CA ARG A 170 2.66 -11.57 -14.21
C ARG A 170 2.63 -12.24 -12.83
N GLU A 171 3.26 -13.39 -12.71
CA GLU A 171 3.32 -14.15 -11.46
C GLU A 171 4.11 -13.37 -10.40
N ALA A 172 5.28 -12.86 -10.76
CA ALA A 172 6.10 -12.04 -9.87
C ALA A 172 5.36 -10.79 -9.36
N LYS A 173 4.51 -10.14 -10.17
CA LYS A 173 3.67 -9.01 -9.73
C LYS A 173 2.68 -9.40 -8.64
N VAL A 174 2.08 -10.58 -8.73
CA VAL A 174 1.13 -11.08 -7.72
C VAL A 174 1.86 -11.37 -6.41
N TYR A 175 3.01 -12.05 -6.46
CA TYR A 175 3.83 -12.30 -5.26
C TYR A 175 4.38 -11.01 -4.64
N PHE A 176 4.80 -10.05 -5.48
CA PHE A 176 5.19 -8.72 -5.04
C PHE A 176 4.07 -8.03 -4.28
N ALA A 177 2.87 -7.97 -4.86
CA ALA A 177 1.73 -7.31 -4.23
C ALA A 177 1.28 -8.02 -2.95
N LEU A 178 1.25 -9.36 -2.96
CA LEU A 178 0.99 -10.16 -1.78
C LEU A 178 2.01 -9.85 -0.67
N GLY A 179 3.30 -9.79 -1.02
CA GLY A 179 4.38 -9.42 -0.10
C GLY A 179 4.22 -8.02 0.49
N VAL A 180 3.77 -7.04 -0.31
CA VAL A 180 3.43 -5.70 0.20
C VAL A 180 2.32 -5.78 1.24
N GLY A 181 1.26 -6.55 0.97
CA GLY A 181 0.14 -6.74 1.90
C GLY A 181 0.58 -7.38 3.21
N LEU A 182 1.33 -8.49 3.12
CA LEU A 182 1.86 -9.22 4.28
C LEU A 182 2.77 -8.33 5.14
N LEU A 183 3.75 -7.65 4.51
CA LEU A 183 4.64 -6.73 5.20
C LEU A 183 3.88 -5.56 5.83
N THR A 184 2.83 -5.05 5.18
CA THR A 184 2.00 -3.99 5.75
C THR A 184 1.35 -4.44 7.05
N GLY A 185 0.76 -5.64 7.08
CA GLY A 185 0.19 -6.20 8.30
C GLY A 185 1.23 -6.37 9.40
N ILE A 186 2.40 -6.94 9.07
CA ILE A 186 3.51 -7.13 10.02
C ILE A 186 3.98 -5.79 10.59
N ILE A 187 4.11 -4.75 9.76
CA ILE A 187 4.54 -3.42 10.22
C ILE A 187 3.49 -2.77 11.12
N ARG A 188 2.20 -2.95 10.80
CA ARG A 188 1.11 -2.39 11.60
C ARG A 188 1.03 -3.01 12.99
N HIS A 189 1.16 -4.33 13.10
CA HIS A 189 1.05 -5.04 14.37
C HIS A 189 2.38 -5.10 15.13
N GLY A 190 3.46 -5.48 14.46
CA GLY A 190 4.77 -5.71 15.08
C GLY A 190 5.52 -4.43 15.43
N PHE A 191 5.44 -3.40 14.58
CA PHE A 191 6.14 -2.13 14.79
C PHE A 191 5.22 -1.00 15.26
N ALA A 192 3.93 -1.29 15.50
CA ALA A 192 2.92 -0.30 15.89
C ALA A 192 2.93 0.97 15.01
N LEU A 193 3.13 0.79 13.69
CA LEU A 193 3.12 1.87 12.70
C LEU A 193 1.86 1.76 11.81
N PRO A 194 0.72 2.36 12.22
CA PRO A 194 -0.54 2.39 11.48
C PRO A 194 -0.37 2.64 9.96
N GLY A 195 0.45 3.63 9.60
CA GLY A 195 0.72 4.06 8.23
C GLY A 195 1.78 3.23 7.46
N GLY A 196 2.07 2.00 7.88
CA GLY A 196 3.20 1.19 7.41
C GLY A 196 3.23 0.78 5.93
N ILE A 197 2.12 0.91 5.19
CA ILE A 197 2.05 0.42 3.79
C ILE A 197 3.07 1.08 2.86
N GLY A 198 3.39 2.36 3.07
CA GLY A 198 4.39 3.04 2.25
C GLY A 198 5.78 2.44 2.43
N ILE A 199 6.13 2.04 3.65
CA ILE A 199 7.41 1.38 3.97
C ILE A 199 7.43 -0.01 3.35
N ALA A 200 6.32 -0.75 3.44
CA ALA A 200 6.19 -2.07 2.81
C ALA A 200 6.39 -2.02 1.29
N ILE A 201 5.80 -1.02 0.61
CA ILE A 201 6.00 -0.82 -0.83
C ILE A 201 7.47 -0.56 -1.16
N LEU A 202 8.14 0.33 -0.42
CA LEU A 202 9.55 0.64 -0.67
C LEU A 202 10.44 -0.58 -0.43
N ALA A 203 10.17 -1.36 0.62
CA ALA A 203 10.89 -2.60 0.89
C ALA A 203 10.72 -3.62 -0.26
N MET A 204 9.49 -3.80 -0.76
CA MET A 204 9.24 -4.72 -1.88
C MET A 204 9.83 -4.21 -3.21
N ASN A 205 9.86 -2.90 -3.45
CA ASN A 205 10.52 -2.33 -4.63
C ASN A 205 12.00 -2.74 -4.66
N LEU A 206 12.69 -2.70 -3.51
CA LEU A 206 14.09 -3.13 -3.41
C LEU A 206 14.26 -4.65 -3.62
N LEU A 207 13.24 -5.45 -3.29
CA LEU A 207 13.23 -6.90 -3.52
C LEU A 207 12.79 -7.30 -4.93
N THR A 208 12.39 -6.34 -5.76
CA THR A 208 11.91 -6.60 -7.13
C THR A 208 12.94 -7.33 -8.00
N PRO A 209 14.24 -6.93 -8.04
CA PRO A 209 15.24 -7.67 -8.81
C PRO A 209 15.42 -9.13 -8.36
N ALA A 210 15.30 -9.39 -7.05
CA ALA A 210 15.38 -10.75 -6.52
C ALA A 210 14.16 -11.60 -6.93
N LEU A 211 12.96 -11.01 -6.90
CA LEU A 211 11.74 -11.68 -7.35
C LEU A 211 11.79 -12.02 -8.84
N GLU A 212 12.37 -11.16 -9.68
CA GLU A 212 12.54 -11.43 -11.11
C GLU A 212 13.53 -12.56 -11.38
N GLN A 213 14.59 -12.66 -10.57
CA GLN A 213 15.57 -13.75 -10.67
C GLN A 213 15.02 -15.09 -10.18
N TRP A 214 14.17 -15.08 -9.14
CA TRP A 214 13.57 -16.31 -8.61
C TRP A 214 12.41 -16.80 -9.47
N ILE A 215 11.66 -15.89 -10.08
CA ILE A 215 10.48 -16.20 -10.89
C ILE A 215 10.81 -15.90 -12.34
N VAL A 216 11.75 -16.69 -12.89
CA VAL A 216 12.14 -16.62 -14.29
C VAL A 216 10.97 -17.11 -15.16
N PRO A 217 10.57 -16.36 -16.20
CA PRO A 217 9.48 -16.80 -17.05
C PRO A 217 9.94 -18.05 -17.81
N ARG A 218 9.09 -19.08 -17.87
CA ARG A 218 9.38 -20.26 -18.70
C ARG A 218 9.52 -19.80 -20.15
N VAL A 219 10.70 -20.00 -20.73
CA VAL A 219 10.98 -19.63 -22.12
C VAL A 219 10.09 -20.48 -23.02
N PHE A 220 9.26 -19.84 -23.83
CA PHE A 220 8.37 -20.52 -24.77
C PHE A 220 9.23 -21.24 -25.83
N GLY A 221 9.13 -22.56 -25.94
CA GLY A 221 9.83 -23.36 -26.96
C GLY A 221 10.86 -24.37 -26.47
N HIS A 222 11.10 -24.51 -25.17
CA HIS A 222 11.85 -25.66 -24.66
C HIS A 222 10.94 -26.90 -24.70
N LYS A 223 11.16 -27.79 -25.66
CA LYS A 223 10.58 -29.14 -25.61
C LYS A 223 11.19 -29.83 -24.39
N ASP A 224 10.35 -30.42 -23.55
CA ASP A 224 10.80 -31.26 -22.45
C ASP A 224 11.70 -32.38 -23.01
N GLU A 225 13.01 -32.24 -22.86
CA GLU A 225 13.99 -33.27 -23.22
C GLU A 225 14.02 -34.33 -22.11
N THR A 226 12.88 -34.97 -21.86
CA THR A 226 12.73 -36.07 -20.90
C THR A 226 12.07 -37.29 -21.55
N ALA A 227 12.52 -37.63 -22.76
CA ALA A 227 12.19 -38.90 -23.41
C ALA A 227 13.38 -39.52 -24.16
N VAL A 228 14.61 -39.33 -23.66
CA VAL A 228 15.81 -40.05 -24.17
C VAL A 228 16.57 -40.65 -23.00
N THR A 229 15.93 -41.56 -22.27
CA THR A 229 16.65 -42.47 -21.36
C THR A 229 16.00 -43.85 -21.34
N GLU A 230 15.64 -44.38 -22.52
CA GLU A 230 15.45 -45.82 -22.70
C GLU A 230 15.94 -46.19 -24.09
N THR A 231 17.20 -46.62 -24.18
CA THR A 231 17.77 -47.65 -25.08
C THR A 231 19.26 -47.39 -25.26
N ARG A 232 20.08 -48.03 -24.41
CA ARG A 232 21.32 -48.69 -24.80
C ARG A 232 21.86 -49.56 -23.67
#